data_AF-A0AAW7C9H9-F1
#
_entry.id   AF-A0AAW7C9H9-F1
#
_cell.length_a   1.000
_cell.length_b   1.000
_cell.length_c   1.000
_cell.angle_alpha   90.00
_cell.angle_beta   90.00
_cell.angle_gamma   90.00
#
_symmetry.space_group_name_H-M   'P 1'
#
loop_
_entity.id
_entity.type
_entity.pdbx_description
1 polymer ?
#
loop_
_entity_poly.entity_id
_entity_poly.type
_entity_poly.pdbx_seq_one_letter_code
_entity_poly.pdbx_strand_id
1 'polypeptide(L)'
;MSRWETSFGKTLKGKVWVADFIFTSCKTVCPPMTMHMSELQEKIKKAGYKDVELVSFSIDPEVDTPQKLKQFANQFNSDFSMWHFLTGYSQKKIEKFAMKNFKNPVAKSDGNDQVVHGTSFYVVNKNGELIKDFDGSADFDADKIMKEIERLR
;
A
#
# COMPACT_ATOMS: atom_id res chain seq x y z
N MET A 1 -7.83 19.19 1.09
CA MET A 1 -7.07 18.11 0.42
C MET A 1 -5.74 18.67 -0.04
N SER A 2 -4.62 18.00 0.20
CA SER A 2 -3.31 18.45 -0.32
C SER A 2 -3.17 18.15 -1.81
N ARG A 3 -2.26 18.86 -2.48
CA ARG A 3 -1.99 18.76 -3.92
C ARG A 3 -1.74 17.33 -4.45
N TRP A 4 -1.21 16.42 -3.62
CA TRP A 4 -0.92 15.03 -4.01
C TRP A 4 -2.15 14.10 -3.96
N GLU A 5 -3.01 14.23 -2.93
CA GLU A 5 -4.30 13.50 -2.83
C GLU A 5 -5.18 13.81 -4.06
N THR A 6 -5.05 15.03 -4.57
CA THR A 6 -5.83 15.51 -5.72
C THR A 6 -5.19 15.19 -7.07
N SER A 7 -3.88 14.93 -7.15
CA SER A 7 -3.23 14.59 -8.43
C SER A 7 -3.13 13.09 -8.65
N PHE A 8 -2.63 12.34 -7.66
CA PHE A 8 -2.51 10.88 -7.77
C PHE A 8 -3.87 10.19 -7.55
N GLY A 9 -4.72 10.69 -6.65
CA GLY A 9 -6.07 10.15 -6.51
C GLY A 9 -6.89 10.19 -7.81
N LYS A 10 -6.61 11.15 -8.71
CA LYS A 10 -7.23 11.19 -10.04
C LYS A 10 -6.75 10.08 -10.97
N THR A 11 -5.51 9.61 -10.84
CA THR A 11 -4.98 8.51 -11.68
C THR A 11 -5.53 7.15 -11.26
N LEU A 12 -6.03 7.04 -10.04
CA LEU A 12 -6.71 5.84 -9.52
C LEU A 12 -8.21 5.80 -9.83
N LYS A 13 -8.81 6.92 -10.25
CA LYS A 13 -10.25 6.97 -10.54
C LYS A 13 -10.61 6.01 -11.67
N GLY A 14 -11.62 5.17 -11.44
CA GLY A 14 -12.05 4.16 -12.41
C GLY A 14 -11.23 2.86 -12.39
N LYS A 15 -10.25 2.73 -11.48
CA LYS A 15 -9.43 1.53 -11.30
C LYS A 15 -9.69 0.89 -9.95
N VAL A 16 -9.60 -0.42 -9.87
CA VAL A 16 -9.50 -1.12 -8.59
C VAL A 16 -8.06 -0.98 -8.11
N TRP A 17 -7.84 -0.80 -6.82
CA TRP A 17 -6.47 -0.73 -6.30
C TRP A 17 -6.33 -1.36 -4.93
N VAL A 18 -5.13 -1.89 -4.68
CA VAL A 18 -4.79 -2.51 -3.40
C VAL A 18 -3.76 -1.64 -2.69
N ALA A 19 -4.03 -1.32 -1.44
CA ALA A 19 -3.18 -0.48 -0.62
C ALA A 19 -2.53 -1.24 0.54
N ASP A 20 -1.31 -0.84 0.89
CA ASP A 20 -0.68 -1.17 2.16
C ASP A 20 0.06 0.03 2.76
N PHE A 21 0.54 -0.15 3.99
CA PHE A 21 1.29 0.84 4.75
C PHE A 21 2.65 0.24 5.13
N ILE A 22 3.72 0.91 4.74
CA ILE A 22 5.10 0.44 4.91
C ILE A 22 5.99 1.53 5.51
N PHE A 23 7.17 1.17 5.97
CA PHE A 23 8.27 2.12 6.17
C PHE A 23 9.61 1.41 5.96
N THR A 24 10.58 2.10 5.36
CA THR A 24 11.81 1.42 4.87
C THR A 24 12.74 0.96 5.98
N SER A 25 12.62 1.53 7.18
CA SER A 25 13.40 1.15 8.36
C SER A 25 12.87 -0.11 9.06
N CYS A 26 11.70 -0.62 8.67
CA CYS A 26 11.11 -1.81 9.28
C CYS A 26 11.90 -3.07 8.94
N LYS A 27 12.40 -3.76 9.96
CA LYS A 27 13.19 -4.99 9.80
C LYS A 27 12.39 -6.28 10.02
N THR A 28 11.10 -6.18 10.32
CA THR A 28 10.29 -7.33 10.76
C THR A 28 9.17 -7.64 9.76
N VAL A 29 8.12 -6.83 9.72
CA VAL A 29 6.86 -7.16 9.04
C VAL A 29 6.73 -6.55 7.64
N CYS A 30 7.43 -5.46 7.33
CA CYS A 30 7.35 -4.86 5.99
C CYS A 30 8.01 -5.70 4.89
N PRO A 31 9.17 -6.37 5.09
CA PRO A 31 9.74 -7.23 4.06
C PRO A 31 8.80 -8.37 3.59
N PRO A 32 8.17 -9.18 4.47
CA PRO A 32 7.22 -10.20 4.02
C PRO A 32 5.96 -9.60 3.37
N MET A 33 5.41 -8.50 3.91
CA MET A 33 4.28 -7.81 3.26
C MET A 33 4.63 -7.31 1.85
N THR A 34 5.81 -6.74 1.67
CA THR A 34 6.24 -6.26 0.34
C THR A 34 6.46 -7.44 -0.61
N MET A 35 6.95 -8.58 -0.12
CA MET A 35 7.01 -9.81 -0.91
C MET A 35 5.62 -10.30 -1.33
N HIS A 36 4.63 -10.28 -0.42
CA HIS A 36 3.24 -10.64 -0.72
C HIS A 36 2.60 -9.71 -1.75
N MET A 37 2.86 -8.39 -1.65
CA MET A 37 2.40 -7.42 -2.64
C MET A 37 3.07 -7.66 -4.01
N SER A 38 4.34 -8.08 -4.04
CA SER A 38 5.00 -8.53 -5.28
C SER A 38 4.35 -9.79 -5.86
N GLU A 39 3.94 -10.75 -5.04
CA GLU A 39 3.21 -11.93 -5.53
C GLU A 39 1.88 -11.53 -6.17
N LEU A 40 1.16 -10.61 -5.53
CA LEU A 40 -0.10 -10.08 -6.04
C LEU A 40 0.11 -9.36 -7.38
N GLN A 41 1.15 -8.55 -7.50
CA GLN A 41 1.54 -7.92 -8.77
C GLN A 41 1.69 -8.95 -9.89
N GLU A 42 2.42 -10.03 -9.65
CA GLU A 42 2.66 -11.06 -10.66
C GLU A 42 1.37 -11.80 -11.05
N LYS A 43 0.47 -12.08 -10.10
CA LYS A 43 -0.84 -12.67 -10.40
C LYS A 43 -1.71 -11.73 -11.23
N ILE A 44 -1.75 -10.44 -10.90
CA ILE A 44 -2.46 -9.42 -11.68
C ILE A 44 -1.90 -9.37 -13.11
N LYS A 45 -0.57 -9.33 -13.28
CA LYS A 45 0.07 -9.32 -14.60
C LYS A 45 -0.27 -10.56 -15.42
N LYS A 46 -0.18 -11.75 -14.81
CA LYS A 46 -0.53 -13.03 -15.47
C LYS A 46 -1.99 -13.10 -15.90
N ALA A 47 -2.90 -12.48 -15.13
CA ALA A 47 -4.31 -12.41 -15.47
C ALA A 47 -4.64 -11.36 -16.56
N GLY A 48 -3.66 -10.56 -17.03
CA GLY A 48 -3.87 -9.56 -18.08
C GLY A 48 -4.64 -8.31 -17.62
N TYR A 49 -4.64 -8.08 -16.32
CA TYR A 49 -5.47 -7.13 -15.61
C TYR A 49 -4.92 -5.69 -15.63
N LYS A 50 -5.35 -4.87 -16.60
CA LYS A 50 -4.79 -3.51 -16.85
C LYS A 50 -5.41 -2.36 -16.02
N ASP A 51 -6.60 -2.56 -15.45
CA ASP A 51 -7.30 -1.58 -14.62
C ASP A 51 -7.12 -1.82 -13.10
N VAL A 52 -5.96 -2.36 -12.70
CA VAL A 52 -5.58 -2.51 -11.29
C VAL A 52 -4.23 -1.89 -10.98
N GLU A 53 -4.17 -1.19 -9.85
CA GLU A 53 -2.97 -0.54 -9.33
C GLU A 53 -2.66 -1.05 -7.91
N LEU A 54 -1.39 -1.02 -7.54
CA LEU A 54 -0.91 -1.29 -6.19
C LEU A 54 -0.34 0.00 -5.59
N VAL A 55 -0.60 0.27 -4.32
CA VAL A 55 -0.20 1.53 -3.68
C VAL A 55 0.34 1.29 -2.28
N SER A 56 1.61 1.59 -2.08
CA SER A 56 2.27 1.51 -0.78
C SER A 56 2.48 2.90 -0.20
N PHE A 57 1.86 3.19 0.94
CA PHE A 57 2.02 4.46 1.64
C PHE A 57 3.12 4.34 2.71
N SER A 58 4.14 5.20 2.63
CA SER A 58 5.11 5.34 3.71
C SER A 58 4.45 5.90 4.98
N ILE A 59 4.64 5.24 6.12
CA ILE A 59 4.23 5.75 7.43
C ILE A 59 5.33 6.52 8.18
N ASP A 60 6.51 6.62 7.58
CA ASP A 60 7.65 7.41 8.05
C ASP A 60 8.18 8.34 6.95
N PRO A 61 7.36 9.29 6.45
CA PRO A 61 7.72 10.15 5.32
C PRO A 61 8.87 11.13 5.61
N GLU A 62 9.26 11.30 6.88
CA GLU A 62 10.42 12.10 7.28
C GLU A 62 11.74 11.38 6.95
N VAL A 63 11.74 10.05 6.98
CA VAL A 63 12.90 9.20 6.68
C VAL A 63 12.82 8.64 5.27
N ASP A 64 11.63 8.25 4.82
CA ASP A 64 11.37 7.58 3.56
C ASP A 64 11.27 8.58 2.39
N THR A 65 12.43 8.97 1.87
CA THR A 65 12.52 9.75 0.65
C THR A 65 12.12 8.92 -0.58
N PRO A 66 11.74 9.55 -1.72
CA PRO A 66 11.47 8.81 -2.95
C PRO A 66 12.62 7.88 -3.38
N GLN A 67 13.87 8.29 -3.13
CA GLN A 67 15.04 7.48 -3.42
C GLN A 67 15.09 6.22 -2.55
N LYS A 68 14.84 6.33 -1.24
CA LYS A 68 14.83 5.18 -0.33
C LYS A 68 13.69 4.22 -0.65
N LEU A 69 12.49 4.74 -0.93
CA LEU A 69 11.36 3.90 -1.33
C LEU A 69 11.65 3.13 -2.61
N LYS A 70 12.29 3.78 -3.60
CA LYS A 70 12.70 3.10 -4.84
C LYS A 70 13.73 2.00 -4.57
N GLN A 71 14.72 2.25 -3.71
CA GLN A 71 15.71 1.25 -3.31
C GLN A 71 15.10 0.07 -2.55
N PHE A 72 14.13 0.34 -1.69
CA PHE A 72 13.37 -0.68 -0.98
C PHE A 72 12.55 -1.54 -1.97
N ALA A 73 11.72 -0.91 -2.80
CA ALA A 73 10.87 -1.58 -3.78
C ALA A 73 11.64 -2.45 -4.79
N ASN A 74 12.82 -1.99 -5.24
CA ASN A 74 13.66 -2.76 -6.17
C ASN A 74 14.11 -4.11 -5.61
N GLN A 75 14.18 -4.28 -4.29
CA GLN A 75 14.54 -5.56 -3.67
C GLN A 75 13.44 -6.63 -3.87
N PHE A 76 12.24 -6.21 -4.25
CA PHE A 76 11.05 -7.04 -4.42
C PHE A 76 10.55 -7.07 -5.87
N ASN A 77 11.38 -6.72 -6.85
CA ASN A 77 11.02 -6.72 -8.28
C ASN A 77 9.73 -5.93 -8.59
N SER A 78 9.49 -4.82 -7.88
CA SER A 78 8.33 -3.97 -8.12
C SER A 78 8.32 -3.41 -9.55
N ASP A 79 7.17 -3.51 -10.21
CA ASP A 79 6.87 -2.92 -11.49
C ASP A 79 6.21 -1.56 -11.28
N PHE A 80 7.00 -0.50 -11.33
CA PHE A 80 6.54 0.87 -11.08
C PHE A 80 5.52 1.38 -12.12
N SER A 81 5.21 0.63 -13.18
CA SER A 81 4.12 0.99 -14.09
C SER A 81 2.73 0.78 -13.46
N MET A 82 2.63 -0.08 -12.44
CA MET A 82 1.39 -0.38 -11.73
C MET A 82 1.50 -0.31 -10.20
N TRP A 83 2.72 -0.31 -9.64
CA TRP A 83 2.95 -0.25 -8.20
C TRP A 83 3.60 1.07 -7.78
N HIS A 84 2.85 1.86 -7.03
CA HIS A 84 3.20 3.21 -6.62
C HIS A 84 3.59 3.26 -5.14
N PHE A 85 4.75 3.85 -4.85
CA PHE A 85 5.22 4.07 -3.49
C PHE A 85 5.14 5.56 -3.17
N LEU A 86 4.35 5.93 -2.15
CA LEU A 86 3.97 7.31 -1.89
C LEU A 86 4.59 7.86 -0.60
N THR A 87 5.18 9.05 -0.69
CA THR A 87 5.75 9.84 0.42
C THR A 87 5.58 11.35 0.15
N GLY A 88 6.24 12.23 0.91
CA GLY A 88 6.26 13.68 0.70
C GLY A 88 5.13 14.43 1.41
N TYR A 89 4.48 13.77 2.36
CA TYR A 89 3.50 14.35 3.29
C TYR A 89 4.07 14.44 4.70
N SER A 90 3.50 15.30 5.55
CA SER A 90 3.89 15.34 6.97
C SER A 90 3.44 14.08 7.70
N GLN A 91 4.16 13.66 8.74
CA GLN A 91 3.79 12.56 9.65
C GLN A 91 2.31 12.63 10.10
N LYS A 92 1.89 13.77 10.67
CA LYS A 92 0.49 14.02 11.11
C LYS A 92 -0.56 13.80 10.02
N LYS A 93 -0.18 13.92 8.75
CA LYS A 93 -1.10 13.76 7.62
C LYS A 93 -1.34 12.29 7.31
N ILE A 94 -0.28 11.48 7.30
CA ILE A 94 -0.44 10.04 7.04
C ILE A 94 -1.17 9.34 8.17
N GLU A 95 -0.90 9.72 9.42
CA GLU A 95 -1.60 9.18 10.59
C GLU A 95 -3.11 9.44 10.51
N LYS A 96 -3.50 10.68 10.19
CA LYS A 96 -4.91 11.03 9.99
C LYS A 96 -5.53 10.33 8.79
N PHE A 97 -4.78 10.19 7.69
CA PHE A 97 -5.26 9.55 6.47
C PHE A 97 -5.49 8.04 6.68
N ALA A 98 -4.52 7.34 7.28
CA ALA A 98 -4.59 5.93 7.60
C ALA A 98 -5.76 5.64 8.57
N MET A 99 -5.86 6.41 9.65
CA MET A 99 -6.94 6.26 10.62
C MET A 99 -8.31 6.54 10.01
N LYS A 100 -8.46 7.66 9.28
CA LYS A 100 -9.77 8.07 8.74
C LYS A 100 -10.29 7.14 7.65
N ASN A 101 -9.42 6.72 6.73
CA ASN A 101 -9.85 6.02 5.51
C ASN A 101 -9.71 4.50 5.61
N PHE A 102 -8.79 4.00 6.44
CA PHE A 102 -8.48 2.57 6.55
C PHE A 102 -8.68 2.03 7.96
N LYS A 103 -9.07 2.88 8.93
CA LYS A 103 -9.14 2.52 10.36
C LYS A 103 -7.83 1.92 10.87
N ASN A 104 -6.72 2.30 10.25
CA ASN A 104 -5.39 1.80 10.55
C ASN A 104 -4.67 2.79 11.48
N PRO A 105 -4.50 2.49 12.78
CA PRO A 105 -3.68 3.31 13.65
C PRO A 105 -2.23 3.24 13.17
N VAL A 106 -1.69 4.40 12.81
CA VAL A 106 -0.30 4.59 12.49
C VAL A 106 0.23 5.54 13.55
N ALA A 107 1.18 5.09 14.36
CA ALA A 107 1.82 5.92 15.37
C ALA A 107 3.31 5.57 15.45
N LYS A 108 4.18 6.59 15.32
CA LYS A 108 5.59 6.42 15.68
C LYS A 108 5.65 6.04 17.16
N SER A 109 6.27 4.90 17.47
CA SER A 109 6.59 4.54 18.84
C SER A 109 7.85 5.31 19.24
N ASP A 110 7.72 6.20 20.22
CA ASP A 110 8.88 6.94 20.74
C ASP A 110 9.88 5.95 21.34
N GLY A 111 11.03 5.78 20.68
CA GLY A 111 12.17 5.02 21.20
C GLY A 111 12.16 3.51 20.96
N ASN A 112 11.17 2.95 20.25
CA ASN A 112 11.20 1.57 19.78
C ASN A 112 11.01 1.54 18.25
N ASP A 113 11.88 0.83 17.53
CA ASP A 113 11.83 0.63 16.07
C ASP A 113 10.55 -0.10 15.56
N GLN A 114 9.55 -0.28 16.43
CA GLN A 114 8.28 -0.93 16.14
C GLN A 114 7.17 0.11 16.16
N VAL A 115 6.79 0.56 14.97
CA VAL A 115 5.51 1.22 14.75
C VAL A 115 4.42 0.17 14.88
N VAL A 116 3.41 0.41 15.73
CA VAL A 116 2.16 -0.36 15.63
C VAL A 116 1.52 0.07 14.31
N HIS A 117 1.57 -0.82 13.31
CA HIS A 117 0.86 -0.63 12.06
C HIS A 117 0.07 -1.89 11.74
N GLY A 118 -1.13 -1.72 11.18
CA GLY A 118 -1.88 -2.83 10.62
C GLY A 118 -1.07 -3.54 9.53
N THR A 119 -1.04 -4.86 9.58
CA THR A 119 -0.46 -5.73 8.56
C THR A 119 -1.53 -6.14 7.56
N SER A 120 -2.24 -5.18 7.00
CA SER A 120 -3.39 -5.43 6.14
C SER A 120 -3.17 -4.93 4.71
N PHE A 121 -3.71 -5.69 3.75
CA PHE A 121 -3.92 -5.24 2.38
C PHE A 121 -5.37 -4.76 2.21
N TYR A 122 -5.55 -3.57 1.66
CA TYR A 122 -6.85 -2.93 1.54
C TYR A 122 -7.29 -2.86 0.08
N VAL A 123 -8.38 -3.52 -0.28
CA VAL A 123 -8.96 -3.46 -1.63
C VAL A 123 -9.94 -2.30 -1.73
N VAL A 124 -9.69 -1.41 -2.69
CA VAL A 124 -10.47 -0.20 -2.96
C VAL A 124 -11.07 -0.30 -4.37
N ASN A 125 -12.36 0.00 -4.49
CA ASN A 125 -13.06 -0.10 -5.78
C ASN A 125 -12.80 1.11 -6.71
N LYS A 126 -13.39 1.06 -7.90
CA LYS A 126 -13.32 2.10 -8.95
C LYS A 126 -13.81 3.49 -8.53
N ASN A 127 -14.63 3.56 -7.48
CA ASN A 127 -15.14 4.82 -6.91
C ASN A 127 -14.22 5.38 -5.82
N GLY A 128 -13.17 4.66 -5.43
CA GLY A 128 -12.29 5.04 -4.32
C GLY A 128 -12.82 4.63 -2.95
N GLU A 129 -13.76 3.69 -2.88
CA GLU A 129 -14.35 3.20 -1.63
C GLU A 129 -13.60 1.96 -1.14
N LEU A 130 -13.19 1.97 0.13
CA LEU A 130 -12.62 0.79 0.78
C LEU A 130 -13.68 -0.30 0.88
N ILE A 131 -13.44 -1.44 0.23
CA ILE A 131 -14.37 -2.57 0.21
C ILE A 131 -14.03 -3.58 1.29
N LYS A 132 -12.76 -3.97 1.37
CA LYS A 132 -12.34 -5.06 2.25
C LYS A 132 -10.84 -4.99 2.56
N ASP A 133 -10.49 -5.36 3.78
CA ASP A 133 -9.13 -5.63 4.20
C ASP A 133 -8.83 -7.14 4.25
N PHE A 134 -7.58 -7.49 4.03
CA PHE A 134 -7.05 -8.86 4.05
C PHE A 134 -5.79 -8.90 4.90
N ASP A 135 -5.53 -10.04 5.53
CA ASP A 135 -4.29 -10.26 6.26
C ASP A 135 -3.10 -10.23 5.28
N GLY A 136 -2.08 -9.43 5.61
CA GLY A 136 -0.82 -9.33 4.88
C GLY A 136 0.36 -9.98 5.62
N SER A 137 0.10 -10.60 6.77
CA SER A 137 1.07 -11.30 7.61
C SER A 137 1.14 -12.79 7.23
N ALA A 138 1.25 -13.70 8.21
CA ALA A 138 1.43 -15.13 7.98
C ALA A 138 0.23 -15.81 7.30
N ASP A 139 -0.99 -15.26 7.47
CA ASP A 139 -2.22 -15.82 6.89
C ASP A 139 -2.57 -15.20 5.53
N PHE A 140 -1.61 -14.53 4.88
CA PHE A 140 -1.78 -13.94 3.57
C PHE A 140 -2.23 -14.99 2.53
N ASP A 141 -3.22 -14.59 1.73
CA ASP A 141 -3.77 -15.40 0.65
C ASP A 141 -4.06 -14.50 -0.56
N ALA A 142 -3.15 -14.53 -1.52
CA ALA A 142 -3.26 -13.74 -2.74
C ALA A 142 -4.50 -14.10 -3.57
N ASP A 143 -4.98 -15.35 -3.52
CA ASP A 143 -6.13 -15.79 -4.31
C ASP A 143 -7.44 -15.21 -3.78
N LYS A 144 -7.56 -15.04 -2.46
CA LYS A 144 -8.70 -14.30 -1.87
C LYS A 144 -8.74 -12.85 -2.35
N ILE A 145 -7.59 -12.19 -2.44
CA ILE A 145 -7.49 -10.80 -2.93
C ILE A 145 -7.80 -10.75 -4.43
N MET A 146 -7.24 -11.68 -5.23
CA MET A 146 -7.51 -11.76 -6.67
C MET A 146 -8.99 -11.97 -6.98
N LYS A 147 -9.68 -12.83 -6.22
CA LYS A 147 -11.12 -13.04 -6.36
C LYS A 147 -11.93 -11.78 -6.07
N GLU A 148 -11.52 -11.01 -5.06
CA GLU A 148 -12.18 -9.76 -4.72
C GLU A 148 -11.91 -8.67 -5.77
N ILE A 149 -10.68 -8.61 -6.29
CA ILE A 149 -10.31 -7.76 -7.42
C ILE A 149 -11.20 -8.09 -8.62
N GLU A 150 -11.33 -9.35 -9.02
CA GLU A 150 -12.14 -9.77 -10.16
C GLU A 150 -13.62 -9.37 -10.02
N ARG A 151 -14.17 -9.44 -8.80
CA ARG A 151 -15.56 -9.02 -8.51
C ARG A 151 -15.81 -7.53 -8.71
N LEU A 152 -14.78 -6.68 -8.58
CA LEU A 152 -14.88 -5.22 -8.53
C LEU A 152 -14.53 -4.52 -9.85
N ARG A 153 -14.11 -5.29 -10.87
CA ARG A 153 -13.69 -4.79 -12.18
C ARG A 153 -14.81 -4.86 -13.18
#